data_AF-A0A6V7HUQ9-F1
#
_entry.id   AF-A0A6V7HUQ9-F1
#
_cell.length_a   1.000
_cell.length_b   1.000
_cell.length_c   1.000
_cell.angle_alpha   90.00
_cell.angle_beta   90.00
_cell.angle_gamma   90.00
#
_symmetry.space_group_name_H-M   'P 1'
#
loop_
_entity.id
_entity.type
_entity.pdbx_description
1 polymer ?
#
loop_
_entity_poly.entity_id
_entity_poly.type
_entity_poly.pdbx_seq_one_letter_code
_entity_poly.pdbx_strand_id
1 'polypeptide(L)'
;QNYSHACDLVRSFANIEVTVEFLTEIDKLVQLIESPIFTYLRLELLERERNEALVRTLYGLLMILPQSDAFGTLHRRLAAIPPVSIGSIDDKNAQRLKNANDIDFSKLLRHFESVQEKHKEQKHRQRLNLLVEREGSEGS
;
A
#
# COMPACT_ATOMS: atom_id res chain seq x y z
N GLN A 1 -0.21 16.83 -2.11
CA GLN A 1 0.06 15.40 -2.29
C GLN A 1 -1.04 14.60 -1.65
N ASN A 2 -1.31 13.40 -2.18
CA ASN A 2 -2.52 12.63 -1.90
C ASN A 2 -2.24 11.41 -1.00
N TYR A 3 -1.35 11.57 -0.01
CA TYR A 3 -0.89 10.47 0.85
C TYR A 3 -2.00 9.84 1.70
N SER A 4 -3.05 10.59 2.03
CA SER A 4 -4.25 10.05 2.67
C SER A 4 -4.86 8.90 1.85
N HIS A 5 -4.98 9.09 0.54
CA HIS A 5 -5.56 8.10 -0.36
C HIS A 5 -4.65 6.88 -0.54
N ALA A 6 -3.33 7.06 -0.51
CA ALA A 6 -2.40 5.94 -0.48
C ALA A 6 -2.56 5.10 0.80
N CYS A 7 -2.78 5.76 1.95
CA CYS A 7 -3.03 5.08 3.21
C CYS A 7 -4.34 4.28 3.18
N ASP A 8 -5.41 4.86 2.62
CA ASP A 8 -6.70 4.16 2.46
C ASP A 8 -6.58 2.96 1.52
N LEU A 9 -5.83 3.09 0.42
CA LEU A 9 -5.56 1.98 -0.47
C LEU A 9 -4.76 0.86 0.23
N VAL A 10 -3.70 1.18 0.96
CA VAL A 10 -2.91 0.17 1.68
C VAL A 10 -3.75 -0.54 2.75
N ARG A 11 -4.67 0.14 3.43
CA ARG A 11 -5.62 -0.52 4.34
C ARG A 11 -6.50 -1.54 3.63
N SER A 12 -6.92 -1.25 2.41
CA SER A 12 -7.74 -2.20 1.62
C SER A 12 -7.00 -3.49 1.28
N PHE A 13 -5.65 -3.49 1.28
CA PHE A 13 -4.84 -4.68 1.00
C PHE A 13 -5.03 -5.78 2.04
N ALA A 14 -5.50 -5.47 3.26
CA ALA A 14 -5.88 -6.48 4.26
C ALA A 14 -6.96 -7.44 3.76
N ASN A 15 -7.78 -7.00 2.82
CA ASN A 15 -8.87 -7.79 2.24
C ASN A 15 -8.48 -8.45 0.91
N ILE A 16 -7.23 -8.31 0.45
CA ILE A 16 -6.74 -8.85 -0.83
C ILE A 16 -5.87 -10.08 -0.56
N GLU A 17 -5.95 -11.06 -1.44
CA GLU A 17 -5.05 -12.20 -1.41
C GLU A 17 -3.63 -11.75 -1.76
N VAL A 18 -2.70 -11.89 -0.81
CA VAL A 18 -1.29 -11.57 -1.01
C VAL A 18 -0.63 -12.69 -1.83
N THR A 19 -0.34 -12.41 -3.09
CA THR A 19 0.38 -13.34 -3.99
C THR A 19 1.85 -12.99 -4.12
N VAL A 20 2.66 -13.91 -4.65
CA VAL A 20 4.10 -13.68 -4.89
C VAL A 20 4.31 -12.54 -5.89
N GLU A 21 3.48 -12.46 -6.93
CA GLU A 21 3.53 -11.39 -7.93
C GLU A 21 3.26 -10.04 -7.27
N PHE A 22 2.25 -9.97 -6.41
CA PHE A 22 1.95 -8.76 -5.66
C PHE A 22 3.13 -8.34 -4.76
N LEU A 23 3.72 -9.28 -4.01
CA LEU A 23 4.90 -9.00 -3.18
C LEU A 23 6.11 -8.52 -4.00
N THR A 24 6.27 -9.05 -5.22
CA THR A 24 7.32 -8.64 -6.15
C THR A 24 7.13 -7.18 -6.59
N GLU A 25 5.90 -6.76 -6.83
CA GLU A 25 5.60 -5.36 -7.15
C GLU A 25 5.85 -4.42 -5.96
N ILE A 26 5.56 -4.86 -4.73
CA ILE A 26 5.90 -4.09 -3.52
C ILE A 26 7.42 -3.99 -3.35
N ASP A 27 8.18 -5.05 -3.61
CA ASP A 27 9.65 -5.01 -3.58
C ASP A 27 10.20 -3.98 -4.60
N LYS A 28 9.75 -4.03 -5.85
CA LYS A 28 10.12 -3.03 -6.87
C LYS A 28 9.81 -1.61 -6.42
N LEU A 29 8.66 -1.39 -5.79
CA LEU A 29 8.29 -0.09 -5.23
C LEU A 29 9.25 0.36 -4.13
N VAL A 30 9.65 -0.53 -3.23
CA VAL A 30 10.65 -0.24 -2.18
C VAL A 30 11.99 0.15 -2.80
N GLN A 31 12.46 -0.61 -3.80
CA GLN A 31 13.70 -0.29 -4.52
C GLN A 31 13.61 1.08 -5.21
N LEU A 32 12.45 1.40 -5.79
CA LEU A 32 12.20 2.69 -6.42
C LEU A 32 12.23 3.84 -5.41
N ILE A 33 11.69 3.66 -4.20
CA ILE A 33 11.75 4.66 -3.12
C ILE A 33 13.19 4.98 -2.73
N GLU A 34 14.07 3.98 -2.70
CA GLU A 34 15.50 4.17 -2.41
C GLU A 34 16.30 4.75 -3.60
N SER A 35 15.73 4.73 -4.80
CA SER A 35 16.38 5.31 -5.97
C SER A 35 16.55 6.84 -5.86
N PRO A 36 17.53 7.44 -6.57
CA PRO A 36 17.72 8.89 -6.59
C PRO A 36 16.50 9.67 -7.08
N ILE A 37 15.68 9.07 -7.96
CA ILE A 37 14.48 9.70 -8.52
C ILE A 37 13.47 10.04 -7.41
N PHE A 38 13.44 9.25 -6.34
CA PHE A 38 12.56 9.44 -5.17
C PHE A 38 13.24 10.15 -3.99
N THR A 39 14.34 10.86 -4.22
CA THR A 39 15.00 11.65 -3.17
C THR A 39 14.02 12.65 -2.54
N TYR A 40 13.14 13.27 -3.32
CA TYR A 40 12.13 14.21 -2.79
C TYR A 40 11.20 13.52 -1.76
N LEU A 41 10.72 12.31 -2.06
CA LEU A 41 9.83 11.56 -1.17
C LEU A 41 10.54 11.22 0.14
N ARG A 42 11.83 10.83 0.05
CA ARG A 42 12.65 10.53 1.24
C ARG A 42 12.93 11.77 2.09
N LEU A 43 13.07 12.95 1.48
CA LEU A 43 13.20 14.21 2.22
C LEU A 43 11.90 14.58 2.94
N GLU A 44 10.73 14.30 2.36
CA GLU A 44 9.44 14.54 3.00
C GLU A 44 9.22 13.70 4.26
N LEU A 45 9.89 12.54 4.38
CA LEU A 45 9.87 11.72 5.59
C LEU A 45 10.49 12.43 6.80
N LEU A 46 11.35 13.44 6.59
CA LEU A 46 11.92 14.24 7.69
C LEU A 46 10.84 15.08 8.39
N GLU A 47 9.82 15.53 7.66
CA GLU A 47 8.68 16.30 8.19
C GLU A 47 7.52 15.37 8.59
N ARG A 48 7.80 14.39 9.45
CA ARG A 48 6.85 13.34 9.85
C ARG A 48 5.50 13.87 10.33
N GLU A 49 5.49 14.98 11.06
CA GLU A 49 4.27 15.61 11.60
C GLU A 49 3.33 16.11 10.50
N ARG A 50 3.89 16.59 9.39
CA ARG A 50 3.13 17.06 8.22
C ARG A 50 2.78 15.93 7.26
N ASN A 51 3.64 14.92 7.20
CA ASN A 51 3.53 13.80 6.26
C ASN A 51 3.17 12.48 6.93
N GLU A 52 2.33 12.53 7.97
CA GLU A 52 1.96 11.33 8.75
C GLU A 52 1.36 10.23 7.87
N ALA A 53 0.50 10.61 6.92
CA ALA A 53 -0.12 9.66 6.00
C ALA A 53 0.90 8.93 5.12
N LEU A 54 2.00 9.59 4.71
CA LEU A 54 3.08 8.97 3.97
C LEU A 54 3.79 7.93 4.84
N VAL A 55 4.17 8.30 6.07
CA VAL A 55 4.84 7.39 7.01
C VAL A 55 3.95 6.18 7.31
N ARG A 56 2.65 6.40 7.57
CA ARG A 56 1.67 5.31 7.79
C ARG A 56 1.53 4.41 6.57
N THR A 57 1.52 4.98 5.36
CA THR A 57 1.47 4.20 4.10
C THR A 57 2.70 3.29 3.98
N LEU A 58 3.90 3.81 4.22
CA LEU A 58 5.14 3.04 4.15
C LEU A 58 5.21 1.95 5.22
N TYR A 59 4.76 2.21 6.46
CA TYR A 59 4.63 1.15 7.47
C TYR A 59 3.60 0.09 7.07
N GLY A 60 2.49 0.49 6.44
CA GLY A 60 1.51 -0.47 5.93
C GLY A 60 2.11 -1.38 4.85
N LEU A 61 2.88 -0.82 3.91
CA LEU A 61 3.63 -1.61 2.92
C LEU A 61 4.66 -2.53 3.60
N LEU A 62 5.37 -2.04 4.62
CA LEU A 62 6.32 -2.84 5.40
C LEU A 62 5.64 -4.05 6.04
N MET A 63 4.43 -3.89 6.58
CA MET A 63 3.68 -4.97 7.23
C MET A 63 3.10 -6.01 6.27
N ILE A 64 3.09 -5.73 4.97
CA ILE A 64 2.66 -6.70 3.95
C ILE A 64 3.83 -7.54 3.45
N LEU A 65 5.04 -7.00 3.48
CA LEU A 65 6.23 -7.71 3.04
C LEU A 65 6.59 -8.86 4.01
N PRO A 66 7.02 -10.03 3.50
CA PRO A 66 7.73 -11.00 4.32
C PRO A 66 9.07 -10.41 4.80
N GLN A 67 9.78 -11.08 5.72
CA GLN A 67 11.11 -10.66 6.19
C GLN A 67 12.21 -10.81 5.11
N SER A 68 12.03 -10.12 3.98
CA SER A 68 12.90 -10.09 2.82
C SER A 68 13.87 -8.89 2.85
N ASP A 69 14.73 -8.80 1.85
CA ASP A 69 15.63 -7.64 1.67
C ASP A 69 14.86 -6.33 1.48
N ALA A 70 13.71 -6.38 0.80
CA ALA A 70 12.80 -5.25 0.66
C ALA A 70 12.30 -4.77 2.03
N PHE A 71 11.87 -5.69 2.89
CA PHE A 71 11.49 -5.38 4.26
C PHE A 71 12.64 -4.73 5.01
N GLY A 72 13.83 -5.33 4.97
CA GLY A 72 15.02 -4.78 5.66
C GLY A 72 15.37 -3.38 5.17
N THR A 73 15.24 -3.13 3.86
CA THR A 73 15.51 -1.83 3.24
C THR A 73 14.51 -0.77 3.69
N LEU A 74 13.22 -1.04 3.57
CA LEU A 74 12.18 -0.12 3.98
C LEU A 74 12.20 0.12 5.51
N HIS A 75 12.45 -0.92 6.30
CA HIS A 75 12.59 -0.81 7.76
C HIS A 75 13.75 0.13 8.13
N ARG A 76 14.93 0.00 7.52
CA ARG A 76 16.06 0.91 7.77
C ARG A 76 15.72 2.35 7.39
N ARG A 77 15.02 2.56 6.27
CA ARG A 77 14.56 3.90 5.87
C ARG A 77 13.64 4.52 6.91
N LEU A 78 12.67 3.76 7.39
CA LEU A 78 11.71 4.20 8.42
C LEU A 78 12.40 4.43 9.77
N ALA A 79 13.37 3.61 10.14
CA ALA A 79 14.16 3.75 11.37
C ALA A 79 15.07 5.00 11.35
N ALA A 80 15.46 5.48 10.17
CA ALA A 80 16.23 6.72 10.00
C ALA A 80 15.38 8.00 10.12
N ILE A 81 14.05 7.88 10.22
CA ILE A 81 13.16 9.02 10.39
C ILE A 81 13.29 9.53 11.83
N PRO A 82 13.51 10.84 12.04
CA PRO A 82 13.57 11.41 13.38
C PRO A 82 12.31 11.07 14.20
N PRO A 83 12.45 10.73 15.49
CA PRO A 83 11.29 10.58 16.36
C PRO A 83 10.54 11.92 16.46
N VAL A 84 9.23 11.85 16.65
CA VAL A 84 8.41 13.05 16.84
C VAL A 84 8.89 13.75 18.12
N SER A 85 9.40 14.97 17.98
CA SER A 85 9.68 15.83 19.13
C SER A 85 8.35 16.24 19.75
N ILE A 86 8.10 15.85 21.01
CA ILE A 86 6.86 16.10 21.77
C ILE A 86 6.62 17.62 22.05
N GLY A 87 7.30 18.52 21.36
CA GLY A 87 7.41 19.95 21.72
C GLY A 87 6.67 20.97 20.87
N SER A 88 6.02 20.60 19.75
CA SER A 88 5.41 21.61 18.88
C SER A 88 4.11 21.12 18.23
N ILE A 89 3.09 20.92 19.06
CA ILE A 89 1.70 20.96 18.58
C ILE A 89 1.34 22.45 18.42
N ASP A 90 1.92 23.12 17.42
CA ASP A 90 1.34 24.33 16.86
C ASP A 90 0.38 23.90 15.75
N ASP A 91 -0.74 23.38 16.24
CA ASP A 91 -1.94 23.09 15.50
C ASP A 91 -2.49 24.42 14.96
N LYS A 92 -2.29 24.71 13.66
CA LYS A 92 -3.20 25.58 12.85
C LYS A 92 -2.91 25.81 11.36
N ASN A 93 -1.83 25.33 10.74
CA ASN A 93 -1.52 25.75 9.35
C ASN A 93 -1.40 24.64 8.29
N ALA A 94 -1.89 23.42 8.52
CA ALA A 94 -1.84 22.34 7.52
C ALA A 94 -3.00 22.35 6.50
N GLN A 95 -3.81 23.42 6.43
CA GLN A 95 -4.73 23.65 5.32
C GLN A 95 -4.12 24.65 4.33
N ARG A 96 -3.11 24.24 3.56
CA ARG A 96 -2.72 24.98 2.34
C ARG A 96 -1.83 24.16 1.43
N LEU A 97 -2.48 23.36 0.58
CA LEU A 97 -2.26 23.27 -0.86
C LEU A 97 -3.35 22.34 -1.43
N LYS A 98 -4.60 22.84 -1.48
CA LYS A 98 -5.61 22.27 -2.39
C LYS A 98 -5.22 22.67 -3.81
N ASN A 99 -4.20 22.04 -4.37
CA ASN A 99 -3.95 22.13 -5.80
C ASN A 99 -4.90 21.17 -6.49
N ALA A 100 -5.78 21.77 -7.28
CA ALA A 100 -6.85 21.14 -8.03
C ALA A 100 -6.31 20.06 -8.97
N ASN A 101 -6.69 18.83 -8.67
CA ASN A 101 -7.20 17.88 -9.65
C ASN A 101 -8.36 17.23 -8.90
N ASP A 102 -9.60 17.46 -9.34
CA ASP A 102 -10.82 16.90 -8.74
C ASP A 102 -10.91 15.40 -9.08
N ILE A 103 -9.88 14.66 -8.67
CA ILE A 103 -9.83 13.22 -8.79
C ILE A 103 -10.63 12.70 -7.61
N ASP A 104 -11.79 12.12 -7.91
CA ASP A 104 -12.62 11.45 -6.93
C ASP A 104 -11.97 10.11 -6.52
N PHE A 105 -11.04 10.19 -5.57
CA PHE A 105 -10.36 9.03 -4.99
C PHE A 105 -11.33 8.08 -4.31
N SER A 106 -12.47 8.56 -3.80
CA SER A 106 -13.51 7.70 -3.22
C SER A 106 -14.21 6.86 -4.29
N LYS A 107 -14.45 7.40 -5.48
CA LYS A 107 -14.94 6.63 -6.64
C LYS A 107 -13.89 5.64 -7.14
N LEU A 108 -12.62 6.04 -7.22
CA LEU A 108 -11.53 5.14 -7.63
C LEU A 108 -11.35 3.98 -6.64
N LEU A 109 -11.42 4.25 -5.33
CA LEU A 109 -11.33 3.22 -4.30
C LEU A 109 -12.50 2.24 -4.38
N ARG A 110 -13.74 2.74 -4.52
CA ARG A 110 -14.91 1.88 -4.74
C ARG A 110 -14.79 1.04 -6.01
N HIS A 111 -14.24 1.61 -7.08
CA HIS A 111 -13.99 0.87 -8.31
C HIS A 111 -12.95 -0.23 -8.10
N PHE A 112 -11.85 0.09 -7.41
CA PHE A 112 -10.81 -0.87 -7.04
C PHE A 112 -11.40 -2.04 -6.24
N GLU A 113 -12.18 -1.76 -5.18
CA GLU A 113 -12.85 -2.77 -4.36
C GLU A 113 -13.77 -3.68 -5.21
N SER A 114 -14.58 -3.08 -6.11
CA SER A 114 -15.45 -3.84 -7.01
C SER A 114 -14.69 -4.76 -7.95
N VAL A 115 -13.53 -4.32 -8.46
CA VAL A 115 -12.66 -5.16 -9.29
C VAL A 115 -12.07 -6.30 -8.46
N GLN A 116 -11.60 -6.03 -7.24
CA GLN A 116 -11.06 -7.05 -6.34
C GLN A 116 -12.08 -8.14 -6.02
N GLU A 117 -13.33 -7.78 -5.71
CA GLU A 117 -14.40 -8.75 -5.46
C GLU A 117 -14.67 -9.66 -6.68
N LYS A 118 -14.71 -9.09 -7.88
CA LYS A 118 -14.86 -9.89 -9.13
C LYS A 118 -13.71 -10.88 -9.30
N HIS A 119 -12.47 -10.47 -9.03
CA HIS A 119 -11.32 -11.37 -9.11
C HIS A 119 -11.41 -12.50 -8.08
N LYS A 120 -11.84 -12.20 -6.85
CA LYS A 120 -12.08 -13.22 -5.81
C LYS A 120 -13.14 -14.23 -6.24
N GLU A 121 -14.28 -13.75 -6.73
CA GLU A 121 -15.36 -14.61 -7.22
C GLU A 121 -14.92 -15.49 -8.39
N GLN A 122 -14.17 -14.93 -9.34
CA GLN A 122 -13.65 -15.67 -10.48
C GLN A 122 -12.69 -16.77 -10.04
N LYS A 123 -11.76 -16.46 -9.13
CA LYS A 123 -10.81 -17.43 -8.60
C LYS A 123 -11.49 -18.52 -7.77
N HIS A 124 -12.48 -18.15 -6.96
CA HIS A 124 -13.30 -19.10 -6.21
C HIS A 124 -14.03 -20.07 -7.14
N ARG A 125 -14.64 -19.55 -8.21
CA ARG A 125 -15.33 -20.35 -9.23
C ARG A 125 -14.39 -21.28 -9.99
N GLN A 126 -13.20 -20.81 -10.35
CA GLN A 126 -12.17 -21.65 -10.96
C GLN A 126 -11.74 -22.80 -10.04
N ARG A 127 -11.54 -22.52 -8.74
CA ARG A 127 -11.22 -23.56 -7.75
C ARG A 127 -12.34 -24.61 -7.63
N LEU A 128 -13.61 -24.19 -7.65
CA LEU A 128 -14.75 -25.11 -7.62
C LEU A 128 -14.83 -25.98 -8.87
N ASN A 129 -14.64 -25.40 -10.06
CA ASN A 129 -14.67 -26.16 -11.32
C ASN A 129 -13.59 -27.26 -11.35
N LEU A 130 -12.38 -26.96 -10.89
CA LEU A 130 -11.29 -27.95 -10.81
C LEU A 130 -11.59 -29.12 -9.86
N LEU A 131 -12.38 -28.90 -8.81
CA LEU A 131 -12.79 -29.97 -7.89
C LEU A 131 -13.81 -30.90 -8.55
N VAL A 132 -14.78 -30.33 -9.27
CA VAL A 132 -15.80 -31.10 -10.01
C VAL A 132 -15.17 -31.95 -11.13
N GLU A 133 -14.18 -31.42 -11.85
CA GLU A 133 -13.45 -32.17 -12.90
C GLU A 133 -12.67 -33.36 -12.33
N ARG A 134 -12.10 -33.24 -11.12
CA ARG A 134 -11.39 -34.33 -10.44
C ARG A 134 -12.33 -35.43 -9.95
N GLU A 135 -13.50 -35.08 -9.41
CA GLU A 135 -14.49 -36.08 -8.99
C GLU A 135 -15.09 -36.85 -10.19
N GLY A 136 -15.24 -36.21 -11.35
CA GLY A 136 -15.72 -36.86 -12.57
C GLY A 136 -14.73 -37.82 -13.23
N SER A 137 -13.43 -37.67 -12.96
CA SER A 137 -12.36 -38.49 -13.56
C SER A 137 -11.94 -39.70 -12.72
N GLU A 138 -12.25 -39.72 -11.41
CA GLU A 138 -12.07 -40.90 -10.55
C GLU A 138 -13.27 -41.87 -10.57
N GLY A 139 -14.42 -41.43 -11.12
CA GLY A 139 -15.66 -42.21 -11.19
C GLY A 139 -15.97 -42.89 -12.54
N SER A 140 -15.06 -42.82 -13.53
CA SER A 140 -15.19 -43.45 -14.86
C SER A 140 -14.17 -44.56 -15.09
#